data_AF-A0A2D6MII0-F1
#
_entry.id   AF-A0A2D6MII0-F1
#
_cell.length_a   1.000
_cell.length_b   1.000
_cell.length_c   1.000
_cell.angle_alpha   90.00
_cell.angle_beta   90.00
_cell.angle_gamma   90.00
#
_symmetry.space_group_name_H-M   'P 1'
#
loop_
_entity.id
_entity.type
_entity.pdbx_description
1 polymer ?
#
loop_
_entity_poly.entity_id
_entity_poly.type
_entity_poly.pdbx_seq_one_letter_code
_entity_poly.pdbx_strand_id
1 'polypeptide(L)'
;MPARYDINAYQGDTFTFHVQYQDENGNAISLPSDTYSSTMQVRRSVDATNILLHLTSSPYGATAGCTAGISGGSFTGATAYANCTGGIVLNRTIGNTGGLTGGVYVFAGATAMGYVPFGNHLYDLEITATGESTRLIEGRFDCVGEITR
;
A
#
# COMPACT_ATOMS: atom_id res chain seq x y z
N MET A 1 -19.21 -4.47 2.27
CA MET A 1 -18.29 -4.75 3.40
C MET A 1 -16.92 -5.05 2.80
N PRO A 2 -15.82 -4.50 3.35
CA PRO A 2 -14.48 -4.79 2.85
C PRO A 2 -14.09 -6.25 3.14
N ALA A 3 -13.29 -6.85 2.27
CA ALA A 3 -12.74 -8.18 2.54
C ALA A 3 -11.63 -8.09 3.60
N ARG A 4 -11.55 -9.09 4.48
CA ARG A 4 -10.47 -9.17 5.48
C ARG A 4 -9.33 -10.04 4.99
N TYR A 5 -8.12 -9.50 5.04
CA TYR A 5 -6.91 -10.22 4.68
C TYR A 5 -5.77 -9.77 5.60
N ASP A 6 -4.98 -10.72 6.07
CA ASP A 6 -3.82 -10.42 6.90
C ASP A 6 -2.55 -10.52 6.03
N ILE A 7 -1.69 -9.51 6.12
CA ILE A 7 -0.46 -9.38 5.34
C ILE A 7 0.74 -9.64 6.24
N ASN A 8 1.63 -10.53 5.82
CA ASN A 8 2.95 -10.71 6.40
C ASN A 8 4.00 -10.09 5.47
N ALA A 9 4.71 -9.08 5.95
CA ALA A 9 5.79 -8.41 5.22
C ALA A 9 7.08 -8.43 6.03
N TYR A 10 8.22 -8.49 5.36
CA TYR A 10 9.53 -8.45 6.01
C TYR A 10 10.04 -7.01 6.03
N GLN A 11 10.54 -6.57 7.19
CA GLN A 11 11.22 -5.30 7.31
C GLN A 11 12.44 -5.30 6.37
N GLY A 12 12.67 -4.20 5.66
CA GLY A 12 13.83 -4.02 4.78
C GLY A 12 13.87 -4.85 3.49
N ASP A 13 12.87 -5.70 3.24
CA ASP A 13 12.70 -6.40 1.95
C ASP A 13 11.62 -5.73 1.09
N THR A 14 11.64 -5.99 -0.22
CA THR A 14 10.61 -5.46 -1.13
C THR A 14 9.30 -6.20 -0.94
N PHE A 15 8.30 -5.49 -0.42
CA PHE A 15 6.94 -5.96 -0.33
C PHE A 15 6.24 -5.82 -1.69
N THR A 16 5.59 -6.87 -2.15
CA THR A 16 4.71 -6.83 -3.33
C THR A 16 3.41 -7.54 -3.00
N PHE A 17 2.30 -6.95 -3.44
CA PHE A 17 0.98 -7.47 -3.22
C PHE A 17 0.11 -7.16 -4.42
N HIS A 18 -0.77 -8.09 -4.78
CA HIS A 18 -1.58 -7.97 -5.98
C HIS A 18 -3.01 -8.40 -5.66
N VAL A 19 -3.95 -7.57 -6.08
CA VAL A 19 -5.38 -7.85 -5.98
C VAL A 19 -5.99 -7.66 -7.35
N GLN A 20 -7.00 -8.46 -7.68
CA GLN A 20 -7.80 -8.24 -8.87
C GLN A 20 -9.18 -7.74 -8.47
N TYR A 21 -9.55 -6.58 -8.99
CA TYR A 21 -10.88 -5.99 -8.83
C TYR A 21 -11.82 -6.51 -9.93
N GLN A 22 -12.90 -7.16 -9.49
CA GLN A 22 -13.88 -7.82 -10.34
C GLN A 22 -15.29 -7.35 -9.96
N ASP A 23 -16.23 -7.45 -10.90
CA ASP A 23 -17.66 -7.25 -10.66
C ASP A 23 -18.30 -8.46 -9.95
N GLU A 24 -19.59 -8.35 -9.63
CA GLU A 24 -20.38 -9.43 -9.00
C GLU A 24 -20.51 -10.69 -9.88
N ASN A 25 -20.14 -10.59 -11.16
CA ASN A 25 -20.17 -11.65 -12.15
C ASN A 25 -18.78 -12.25 -12.41
N GLY A 26 -17.74 -11.80 -11.69
CA GLY A 26 -16.36 -12.27 -11.84
C GLY A 26 -15.61 -11.69 -13.04
N ASN A 27 -16.15 -10.67 -13.71
CA ASN A 27 -15.45 -9.97 -14.79
C ASN A 27 -14.54 -8.89 -14.22
N ALA A 28 -13.32 -8.80 -14.73
CA ALA A 28 -12.39 -7.78 -14.31
C ALA A 28 -12.84 -6.38 -14.78
N ILE A 29 -12.90 -5.43 -13.85
CA ILE A 29 -13.27 -4.05 -14.15
C ILE A 29 -12.01 -3.26 -14.53
N SER A 30 -12.03 -2.52 -15.64
CA SER A 30 -10.91 -1.65 -15.99
C SER A 30 -10.83 -0.45 -15.06
N LEU A 31 -9.64 -0.20 -14.53
CA LEU A 31 -9.34 0.89 -13.59
C LEU A 31 -8.45 1.96 -14.25
N PRO A 32 -8.98 2.81 -15.15
CA PRO A 32 -8.20 3.88 -15.76
C PRO A 32 -7.69 4.88 -14.71
N SER A 33 -6.42 5.27 -14.81
CA SER A 33 -5.72 6.15 -13.86
C SER A 33 -6.28 7.57 -13.77
N ASP A 34 -7.09 7.98 -14.75
CA ASP A 34 -7.69 9.32 -14.80
C ASP A 34 -8.99 9.41 -14.00
N THR A 35 -9.61 8.26 -13.67
CA THR A 35 -10.89 8.17 -12.95
C THR A 35 -10.75 7.47 -11.61
N TYR A 36 -9.85 6.50 -11.54
CA TYR A 36 -9.60 5.70 -10.35
C TYR A 36 -8.27 6.08 -9.73
N SER A 37 -8.31 6.31 -8.42
CA SER A 37 -7.12 6.38 -7.58
C SER A 37 -7.23 5.33 -6.49
N SER A 38 -6.10 4.81 -6.01
CA SER A 38 -6.06 3.87 -4.91
C SER A 38 -5.03 4.32 -3.91
N THR A 39 -5.36 4.11 -2.63
CA THR A 39 -4.55 4.50 -1.49
C THR A 39 -4.48 3.33 -0.53
N MET A 40 -3.28 3.02 -0.05
CA MET A 40 -3.06 2.06 1.03
C MET A 40 -2.35 2.76 2.18
N GLN A 41 -2.85 2.59 3.39
CA GLN A 41 -2.22 3.14 4.58
C GLN A 41 -1.96 2.04 5.61
N VAL A 42 -0.80 2.12 6.26
CA VAL A 42 -0.44 1.25 7.39
C VAL A 42 -0.24 2.13 8.63
N ARG A 43 -0.90 1.75 9.72
CA ARG A 43 -0.93 2.49 10.99
C ARG A 43 -0.79 1.53 12.17
N ARG A 44 -0.29 2.01 13.32
CA ARG A 44 -0.19 1.18 14.53
C ARG A 44 -1.55 0.81 15.13
N SER A 45 -2.54 1.68 14.97
CA SER A 45 -3.90 1.49 15.48
C SER A 45 -4.88 2.34 14.66
N VAL A 46 -6.17 2.06 14.83
CA VAL A 46 -7.27 2.78 14.15
C VAL A 46 -7.29 4.28 14.48
N ASP A 47 -6.91 4.65 15.71
CA ASP A 47 -6.91 6.04 16.19
C ASP A 47 -5.57 6.75 15.98
N ALA A 48 -4.56 6.04 15.46
CA ALA A 48 -3.25 6.65 15.23
C ALA A 48 -3.35 7.66 14.08
N THR A 49 -3.14 8.94 14.37
CA THR A 49 -2.97 10.00 13.36
C THR A 49 -1.72 9.79 12.49
N ASN A 50 -0.78 9.05 13.05
CA ASN A 50 0.54 8.74 12.55
C ASN A 50 0.52 7.58 11.55
N ILE A 51 0.90 7.87 10.30
CA ILE A 51 1.02 6.87 9.23
C ILE A 51 2.45 6.30 9.22
N LEU A 52 2.57 4.99 9.02
CA LEU A 52 3.86 4.28 8.92
C LEU A 52 4.26 4.07 7.46
N LEU A 53 3.28 3.70 6.62
CA LEU A 53 3.42 3.52 5.18
C LEU A 53 2.19 4.06 4.49
N HIS A 54 2.38 4.84 3.43
CA HIS A 54 1.33 5.36 2.58
C HIS A 54 1.69 5.10 1.12
N LEU A 55 0.84 4.42 0.39
CA LEU A 55 1.03 4.11 -1.04
C LEU A 55 -0.13 4.71 -1.82
N THR A 56 0.15 5.40 -2.92
CA THR A 56 -0.84 6.06 -3.78
C THR A 56 -0.67 5.65 -5.24
N SER A 57 -1.77 5.60 -5.98
CA SER A 57 -1.74 5.29 -7.42
C SER A 57 -1.75 6.52 -8.34
N SER A 58 -2.17 7.68 -7.84
CA SER A 58 -2.20 8.93 -8.60
C SER A 58 -2.05 10.16 -7.69
N PRO A 59 -0.98 10.97 -7.85
CA PRO A 59 0.22 10.61 -8.60
C PRO A 59 0.82 9.32 -8.01
N TYR A 60 1.29 8.44 -8.88
CA TYR A 60 1.92 7.18 -8.48
C TYR A 60 3.08 7.44 -7.52
N GLY A 61 3.05 6.83 -6.35
CA GLY A 61 4.14 6.98 -5.39
C GLY A 61 3.96 6.18 -4.12
N ALA A 62 5.08 5.86 -3.48
CA ALA A 62 5.13 5.44 -2.09
C ALA A 62 5.70 6.56 -1.24
N THR A 63 5.01 6.87 -0.17
CA THR A 63 5.52 7.68 0.93
C THR A 63 5.58 6.79 2.16
N ALA A 64 6.77 6.35 2.53
CA ALA A 64 7.04 5.74 3.83
C ALA A 64 7.75 6.75 4.73
N GLY A 65 7.65 6.56 6.03
CA GLY A 65 8.11 7.57 6.98
C GLY A 65 9.61 7.73 7.00
N CYS A 66 10.11 8.76 6.33
CA CYS A 66 11.21 9.53 6.90
C CYS A 66 10.60 10.56 7.85
N THR A 67 11.10 10.66 9.07
CA THR A 67 11.69 11.96 9.42
C THR A 67 13.19 11.71 9.31
N ALA A 68 13.89 12.59 8.63
CA ALA A 68 15.31 12.48 8.32
C ALA A 68 16.12 11.76 9.42
N GLY A 69 16.69 10.60 9.10
CA GLY A 69 17.77 9.99 9.90
C GLY A 69 17.38 9.16 11.12
N ILE A 70 16.11 8.75 11.31
CA ILE A 70 15.73 7.86 12.42
C ILE A 70 14.88 6.68 11.93
N SER A 71 15.35 5.45 12.21
CA SER A 71 14.55 4.23 12.11
C SER A 71 13.32 4.34 13.02
N GLY A 72 12.11 4.24 12.45
CA GLY A 72 10.84 4.25 13.22
C GLY A 72 10.08 5.59 13.28
N GLY A 73 10.36 6.53 12.37
CA GLY A 73 9.60 7.78 12.23
C GLY A 73 8.17 7.57 11.69
N SER A 74 7.23 8.40 12.13
CA SER A 74 5.90 8.51 11.55
C SER A 74 5.67 9.92 11.00
N PHE A 75 4.77 10.07 10.04
CA PHE A 75 4.46 11.33 9.38
C PHE A 75 2.98 11.69 9.54
N THR A 76 2.73 12.99 9.70
CA THR A 76 1.40 13.59 9.59
C THR A 76 1.29 14.21 8.20
N GLY A 77 0.61 13.53 7.27
CA GLY A 77 0.41 14.00 5.89
C GLY A 77 1.35 13.38 4.85
N ALA A 78 0.80 13.17 3.65
CA ALA A 78 1.41 12.44 2.52
C ALA A 78 2.49 13.24 1.77
N THR A 79 3.56 13.67 2.45
CA THR A 79 4.68 14.33 1.78
C THR A 79 5.68 13.27 1.31
N ALA A 80 5.74 13.02 0.00
CA ALA A 80 6.64 12.05 -0.62
C ALA A 80 8.10 12.29 -0.20
N TYR A 81 8.72 11.28 0.41
CA TYR A 81 10.15 11.30 0.68
C TYR A 81 10.93 10.63 -0.45
N ALA A 82 11.89 11.37 -1.01
CA ALA A 82 12.50 11.16 -2.32
C ALA A 82 13.38 9.90 -2.52
N ASN A 83 13.57 9.05 -1.50
CA ASN A 83 14.44 7.86 -1.59
C ASN A 83 13.70 6.53 -1.40
N CYS A 84 12.37 6.56 -1.22
CA CYS A 84 11.55 5.36 -1.11
C CYS A 84 10.97 5.01 -2.48
N THR A 85 11.23 3.79 -2.95
CA THR A 85 10.58 3.23 -4.13
C THR A 85 9.31 2.51 -3.70
N GLY A 86 8.21 2.65 -4.44
CA GLY A 86 6.95 1.99 -4.15
C GLY A 86 5.76 2.73 -4.77
N GLY A 87 4.56 2.19 -4.57
CA GLY A 87 3.30 2.80 -4.97
C GLY A 87 2.26 1.77 -5.36
N ILE A 88 1.18 2.24 -5.96
CA ILE A 88 0.09 1.39 -6.45
C ILE A 88 -0.06 1.60 -7.96
N VAL A 89 0.05 0.54 -8.74
CA VAL A 89 -0.20 0.57 -10.19
C VAL A 89 -1.53 -0.11 -10.47
N LEU A 90 -2.43 0.60 -11.14
CA LEU A 90 -3.71 0.07 -11.60
C LEU A 90 -3.58 -0.63 -12.96
N ASN A 91 -4.53 -1.52 -13.26
CA ASN A 91 -4.55 -2.38 -14.45
C ASN A 91 -3.22 -3.12 -14.70
N ARG A 92 -2.68 -3.71 -13.64
CA ARG A 92 -1.33 -4.27 -13.62
C ARG A 92 -1.29 -5.74 -13.19
N THR A 93 -0.45 -6.53 -13.84
CA THR A 93 -0.18 -7.92 -13.45
C THR A 93 0.88 -8.02 -12.34
N ILE A 94 1.02 -9.20 -11.74
CA ILE A 94 2.09 -9.53 -10.79
C ILE A 94 3.44 -9.29 -11.47
N GLY A 95 4.33 -8.52 -10.83
CA GLY A 95 5.65 -8.16 -11.38
C GLY A 95 5.68 -6.89 -12.23
N ASN A 96 4.59 -6.11 -12.26
CA ASN A 96 4.51 -4.82 -12.93
C ASN A 96 4.66 -4.85 -14.48
N THR A 97 4.41 -6.00 -15.11
CA THR A 97 4.63 -6.20 -16.57
C THR A 97 3.49 -5.68 -17.48
N GLY A 98 2.43 -5.09 -16.91
CA GLY A 98 1.27 -4.57 -17.66
C GLY A 98 0.25 -5.64 -18.03
N GLY A 99 -0.90 -5.23 -18.58
CA GLY A 99 -1.80 -6.13 -19.32
C GLY A 99 -2.86 -6.89 -18.52
N LEU A 100 -3.12 -6.56 -17.25
CA LEU A 100 -4.19 -7.17 -16.48
C LEU A 100 -5.24 -6.13 -16.08
N THR A 101 -6.37 -6.10 -16.80
CA THR A 101 -7.55 -5.32 -16.43
C THR A 101 -7.99 -5.65 -15.00
N GLY A 102 -8.28 -4.63 -14.20
CA GLY A 102 -8.68 -4.77 -12.80
C GLY A 102 -7.56 -5.16 -11.84
N GLY A 103 -6.34 -5.40 -12.33
CA GLY A 103 -5.20 -5.68 -11.48
C GLY A 103 -4.73 -4.45 -10.71
N VAL A 104 -4.71 -4.53 -9.39
CA VAL A 104 -4.14 -3.53 -8.48
C VAL A 104 -2.83 -4.10 -7.95
N TYR A 105 -1.72 -3.60 -8.48
CA TYR A 105 -0.38 -3.99 -8.03
C TYR A 105 0.13 -2.99 -7.01
N VAL A 106 0.39 -3.45 -5.80
CA VAL A 106 0.91 -2.66 -4.69
C VAL A 106 2.33 -3.12 -4.41
N PHE A 107 3.26 -2.19 -4.24
CA PHE A 107 4.62 -2.54 -3.83
C PHE A 107 5.24 -1.44 -2.99
N ALA A 108 6.09 -1.86 -2.07
CA ALA A 108 6.94 -0.99 -1.27
C ALA A 108 8.36 -1.57 -1.30
N GLY A 109 9.31 -0.77 -1.79
CA GLY A 109 10.70 -1.17 -1.90
C GLY A 109 11.34 -1.40 -0.53
N ALA A 110 12.43 -2.18 -0.53
CA ALA A 110 13.26 -2.47 0.64
C ALA A 110 13.53 -1.26 1.55
N THR A 111 13.90 -0.10 0.97
CA THR A 111 14.14 1.13 1.73
C THR A 111 12.89 1.61 2.48
N ALA A 112 11.73 1.59 1.83
CA ALA A 112 10.46 1.98 2.45
C ALA A 112 10.08 1.02 3.59
N MET A 113 10.20 -0.29 3.33
CA MET A 113 9.92 -1.34 4.30
C MET A 113 10.91 -1.37 5.46
N GLY A 114 12.16 -0.91 5.28
CA GLY A 114 13.13 -0.75 6.35
C GLY A 114 12.69 0.26 7.41
N TYR A 115 11.92 1.28 7.02
CA TYR A 115 11.37 2.28 7.95
C TYR A 115 10.08 1.84 8.64
N VAL A 116 9.42 0.80 8.15
CA VAL A 116 8.24 0.23 8.82
C VAL A 116 8.72 -0.52 10.06
N PRO A 117 8.29 -0.14 11.29
CA PRO A 117 8.69 -0.83 12.50
C PRO A 117 8.22 -2.29 12.48
N PHE A 118 9.02 -3.20 13.03
CA PHE A 118 8.55 -4.57 13.26
C PHE A 118 7.37 -4.61 14.24
N GLY A 119 6.54 -5.65 14.11
CA GLY A 119 5.36 -5.89 14.93
C GLY A 119 4.05 -5.77 14.16
N ASN A 120 2.97 -5.67 14.93
CA ASN A 120 1.61 -5.75 14.42
C ASN A 120 1.07 -4.36 14.14
N HIS A 121 0.65 -4.13 12.91
CA HIS A 121 -0.01 -2.90 12.46
C HIS A 121 -1.35 -3.24 11.83
N LEU A 122 -2.10 -2.21 11.47
CA LEU A 122 -3.35 -2.30 10.73
C LEU A 122 -3.17 -1.62 9.38
N TYR A 123 -3.84 -2.15 8.36
CA TYR A 123 -3.87 -1.54 7.06
C TYR A 123 -5.28 -1.53 6.46
N ASP A 124 -5.48 -0.58 5.57
CA ASP A 124 -6.59 -0.54 4.63
C ASP A 124 -6.06 -0.26 3.21
N LEU A 125 -6.74 -0.84 2.23
CA LEU A 125 -6.59 -0.53 0.82
C LEU A 125 -7.93 -0.04 0.30
N GLU A 126 -7.92 1.17 -0.23
CA GLU A 126 -9.11 1.85 -0.71
C GLU A 126 -8.93 2.17 -2.19
N ILE A 127 -10.04 2.13 -2.93
CA ILE A 127 -10.12 2.62 -4.30
C ILE A 127 -11.14 3.76 -4.33
N THR A 128 -10.76 4.88 -4.92
CA THR A 128 -11.59 6.05 -5.07
C THR A 128 -11.92 6.25 -6.55
N ALA A 129 -13.21 6.22 -6.86
CA ALA A 129 -13.73 6.46 -8.20
C ALA A 129 -14.62 7.70 -8.17
N THR A 130 -14.29 8.72 -8.96
CA THR A 130 -15.12 9.95 -9.09
C THR A 130 -15.52 10.61 -7.76
N GLY A 131 -14.66 10.54 -6.74
CA GLY A 131 -14.89 11.13 -5.41
C GLY A 131 -15.50 10.19 -4.36
N GLU A 132 -15.89 8.99 -4.75
CA GLU A 132 -16.40 7.95 -3.84
C GLU A 132 -15.28 6.96 -3.50
N SER A 133 -14.92 6.88 -2.22
CA SER A 133 -13.91 5.94 -1.71
C SER A 133 -14.57 4.65 -1.23
N THR A 134 -14.17 3.53 -1.82
CA THR A 134 -14.57 2.19 -1.42
C THR A 134 -13.38 1.45 -0.85
N ARG A 135 -13.52 0.95 0.40
CA ARG A 135 -12.54 0.07 1.00
C ARG A 135 -12.62 -1.33 0.41
N LEU A 136 -11.53 -1.78 -0.21
CA LEU A 136 -11.44 -3.09 -0.86
C LEU A 136 -11.08 -4.16 0.16
N ILE A 137 -9.96 -3.96 0.84
CA ILE A 137 -9.46 -4.87 1.85
C ILE A 137 -8.97 -4.11 3.07
N GLU A 138 -9.06 -4.77 4.22
CA GLU A 138 -8.47 -4.32 5.47
C GLU A 138 -7.97 -5.51 6.27
N GLY A 139 -7.07 -5.26 7.21
CA GLY A 139 -6.66 -6.28 8.15
C GLY A 139 -5.37 -5.95 8.85
N ARG A 140 -4.71 -7.01 9.33
CA ARG A 140 -3.44 -6.88 10.04
C ARG A 140 -2.29 -6.80 9.05
N PHE A 141 -1.34 -5.92 9.32
CA PHE A 141 -0.07 -5.84 8.63
C PHE A 141 1.04 -6.21 9.62
N ASP A 142 1.51 -7.44 9.51
CA ASP A 142 2.58 -7.98 10.33
C ASP A 142 3.93 -7.73 9.68
N CYS A 143 4.68 -6.78 10.24
CA CYS A 143 6.05 -6.53 9.83
C CYS A 143 7.00 -7.41 10.66
N VAL A 144 7.57 -8.41 10.03
CA VAL A 144 8.58 -9.28 10.63
C VAL A 144 9.92 -8.57 10.59
N GLY A 145 10.56 -8.39 11.74
CA GLY A 145 11.87 -7.76 11.82
C GLY A 145 12.95 -8.57 11.09
N GLU A 146 13.97 -7.87 10.57
CA GLU A 146 15.14 -8.54 10.02
C GLU A 146 15.85 -9.35 11.12
N ILE A 147 16.06 -10.65 10.89
CA ILE A 147 16.79 -11.52 11.84
C ILE A 147 18.32 -11.37 11.67
N THR A 148 18.78 -10.87 10.52
CA THR A 148 20.19 -10.98 10.09
C THR A 148 20.87 -9.65 9.72
N ARG A 149 20.51 -8.53 10.34
CA ARG A 149 21.31 -7.30 10.25
C ARG A 149 21.56 -6.63 11.59
#